data_AF-A0ABD5MBX0-F1
#
_entry.id   AF-A0ABD5MBX0-F1
#
_cell.length_a   1.000
_cell.length_b   1.000
_cell.length_c   1.000
_cell.angle_alpha   90.00
_cell.angle_beta   90.00
_cell.angle_gamma   90.00
#
_symmetry.space_group_name_H-M   'P 1'
#
loop_
_entity.id
_entity.type
_entity.pdbx_description
1 polymer ?
#
loop_
_entity_poly.entity_id
_entity_poly.type
_entity_poly.pdbx_seq_one_letter_code
_entity_poly.pdbx_strand_id
1 'polypeptide(L)'
;MRHSRLDVLSAAVLVGAAVVGIALLPSLPDRIAVHFGAGGSPDNYLSAPLGVVLVPAIGLVTLAAVRGLLPLGNDVPPPPWFGLALAGFLAYVHGVVLAWNLGYRVNVTLLVLPAVAVIVVLAFVIERR
;
A
#
# COMPACT_ATOMS: atom_id res chain seq x y z
N MET A 1 -8.25 20.91 11.68
CA MET A 1 -7.33 20.51 10.59
C MET A 1 -8.11 20.54 9.28
N ARG A 2 -7.66 21.29 8.25
CA ARG A 2 -8.33 21.27 6.94
C ARG A 2 -7.82 20.06 6.16
N HIS A 3 -8.65 19.08 5.91
CA HIS A 3 -8.32 18.00 4.97
C HIS A 3 -8.12 18.61 3.58
N SER A 4 -6.97 18.33 2.97
CA SER A 4 -6.70 18.75 1.60
C SER A 4 -7.46 17.85 0.63
N ARG A 5 -7.69 18.31 -0.61
CA ARG A 5 -8.26 17.46 -1.68
C ARG A 5 -7.43 16.18 -1.88
N LEU A 6 -6.12 16.26 -1.65
CA LEU A 6 -5.20 15.13 -1.75
C LEU A 6 -5.43 14.09 -0.64
N ASP A 7 -5.83 14.51 0.55
CA ASP A 7 -6.13 13.57 1.66
C ASP A 7 -7.37 12.74 1.36
N VAL A 8 -8.41 13.39 0.85
CA VAL A 8 -9.63 12.71 0.41
C VAL A 8 -9.31 11.73 -0.71
N LEU A 9 -8.50 12.15 -1.69
CA LEU A 9 -8.07 11.27 -2.78
C LEU A 9 -7.23 10.08 -2.27
N SER A 10 -6.33 10.32 -1.31
CA SER A 10 -5.49 9.27 -0.72
C SER A 10 -6.35 8.21 -0.02
N ALA A 11 -7.30 8.65 0.80
CA ALA A 11 -8.25 7.76 1.46
C ALA A 11 -9.11 7.00 0.43
N ALA A 12 -9.60 7.69 -0.60
CA ALA A 12 -10.40 7.08 -1.66
C ALA A 12 -9.63 5.99 -2.42
N VAL A 13 -8.34 6.19 -2.71
CA VAL A 13 -7.47 5.18 -3.33
C VAL A 13 -7.35 3.94 -2.45
N LEU A 14 -7.10 4.11 -1.14
CA LEU A 14 -6.96 3.00 -0.20
C LEU A 14 -8.28 2.24 0.01
N VAL A 15 -9.39 2.97 0.15
CA VAL A 15 -10.74 2.36 0.24
C VAL A 15 -11.06 1.63 -1.05
N GLY A 16 -10.76 2.21 -2.22
CA GLY A 16 -10.93 1.55 -3.51
C GLY A 16 -10.12 0.26 -3.61
N ALA A 17 -8.87 0.25 -3.14
CA ALA A 17 -8.04 -0.95 -3.09
C ALA A 17 -8.67 -2.03 -2.20
N ALA A 18 -9.19 -1.68 -1.01
CA ALA A 18 -9.91 -2.61 -0.14
C ALA A 18 -11.17 -3.17 -0.79
N VAL A 19 -11.97 -2.32 -1.46
CA VAL A 19 -13.17 -2.74 -2.19
C VAL A 19 -12.83 -3.73 -3.30
N VAL A 20 -11.76 -3.47 -4.07
CA VAL A 20 -11.27 -4.39 -5.11
C VAL A 20 -10.84 -5.73 -4.49
N GLY A 21 -10.06 -5.71 -3.41
CA GLY A 21 -9.64 -6.92 -2.72
C GLY A 21 -10.82 -7.76 -2.20
N ILE A 22 -11.81 -7.11 -1.58
CA ILE A 22 -13.04 -7.76 -1.08
C ILE A 22 -13.85 -8.33 -2.25
N ALA A 23 -14.01 -7.58 -3.34
CA ALA A 23 -14.75 -8.04 -4.52
C ALA A 23 -14.12 -9.28 -5.18
N LEU A 24 -12.79 -9.43 -5.06
CA LEU A 24 -12.04 -10.55 -5.61
C LEU A 24 -11.98 -11.77 -4.69
N LEU A 25 -12.45 -11.69 -3.44
CA LEU A 25 -12.44 -12.82 -2.49
C LEU A 25 -12.96 -14.15 -3.07
N PRO A 26 -14.07 -14.19 -3.83
CA PRO A 26 -14.57 -15.44 -4.39
C PRO A 26 -13.65 -16.10 -5.43
N SER A 27 -12.71 -15.34 -5.99
CA SER A 27 -11.75 -15.79 -7.00
C SER A 27 -10.37 -16.12 -6.40
N LEU A 28 -10.17 -15.86 -5.11
CA LEU A 28 -8.91 -16.09 -4.42
C LEU A 28 -8.90 -17.46 -3.74
N PRO A 29 -7.73 -18.11 -3.62
CA PRO A 29 -7.59 -19.30 -2.81
C PRO A 29 -7.80 -18.99 -1.32
N ASP A 30 -8.16 -20.00 -0.51
CA ASP A 30 -8.42 -19.85 0.93
C ASP A 30 -7.27 -19.16 1.70
N ARG A 31 -6.04 -19.40 1.24
CA ARG A 31 -4.83 -18.74 1.75
C ARG A 31 -4.11 -18.03 0.62
N ILE A 32 -3.83 -16.75 0.82
CA ILE A 32 -3.13 -15.91 -0.15
C ILE A 32 -1.73 -15.57 0.34
N ALA A 33 -0.78 -15.53 -0.58
CA ALA A 33 0.57 -15.04 -0.34
C ALA A 33 0.52 -13.54 -0.02
N VAL A 34 1.24 -13.13 1.03
CA VAL A 34 1.30 -11.73 1.47
C VAL A 34 2.73 -11.21 1.64
N HIS A 35 3.72 -12.11 1.62
CA HIS A 35 5.14 -11.77 1.65
C HIS A 35 5.89 -12.64 0.64
N PHE A 36 6.92 -12.05 0.05
CA PHE A 36 7.74 -12.64 -0.99
C PHE A 36 9.21 -12.45 -0.60
N GLY A 37 9.97 -13.54 -0.56
CA GLY A 37 11.38 -13.52 -0.23
C GLY A 37 12.23 -12.91 -1.36
N ALA A 38 13.54 -12.79 -1.13
CA ALA A 38 14.48 -12.17 -2.09
C ALA A 38 14.48 -12.85 -3.48
N GLY A 39 14.16 -14.15 -3.55
CA GLY A 39 14.01 -14.90 -4.81
C GLY A 39 12.69 -14.67 -5.55
N GLY A 40 11.78 -13.86 -5.02
CA GLY A 40 10.44 -13.64 -5.57
C GLY A 40 9.43 -14.75 -5.28
N SER A 41 9.84 -15.80 -4.55
CA SER A 41 8.95 -16.85 -4.08
C SER A 41 8.18 -16.40 -2.84
N PRO A 42 6.87 -16.72 -2.75
CA PRO A 42 6.10 -16.46 -1.54
C PRO A 42 6.58 -17.34 -0.37
N ASP A 43 6.80 -16.73 0.79
CA ASP A 43 7.28 -17.40 2.00
C ASP A 43 6.34 -17.22 3.21
N ASN A 44 5.35 -16.32 3.12
CA ASN A 44 4.30 -16.16 4.12
C ASN A 44 2.91 -15.98 3.51
N TYR A 45 1.90 -16.49 4.21
CA TYR A 45 0.52 -16.58 3.77
C TYR A 45 -0.46 -16.23 4.89
N LEU A 46 -1.60 -15.65 4.53
CA LEU A 46 -2.73 -15.39 5.42
C LEU A 46 -4.02 -15.96 4.84
N SER A 47 -5.09 -16.04 5.64
CA SER A 47 -6.42 -16.31 5.08
C SER A 47 -6.81 -15.20 4.10
N ALA A 48 -7.53 -15.53 3.04
CA ALA A 48 -7.90 -14.55 2.01
C ALA A 48 -8.55 -13.28 2.59
N PRO A 49 -9.54 -13.36 3.50
CA PRO A 49 -10.16 -12.16 4.08
C PRO A 49 -9.17 -11.26 4.80
N LEU A 50 -8.22 -11.84 5.55
CA LEU A 50 -7.19 -11.06 6.26
C LEU A 50 -6.18 -10.47 5.28
N GLY A 51 -5.74 -11.25 4.30
CA GLY A 51 -4.75 -10.80 3.33
C GLY A 51 -5.26 -9.67 2.42
N VAL A 52 -6.53 -9.69 2.02
CA VAL A 52 -7.08 -8.62 1.16
C VAL A 52 -7.26 -7.29 1.89
N VAL A 53 -7.53 -7.30 3.19
CA VAL A 53 -7.72 -6.05 3.97
C VAL A 53 -6.43 -5.50 4.56
N LEU A 54 -5.38 -6.32 4.70
CA LEU A 54 -4.17 -5.97 5.42
C LEU A 54 -3.48 -4.71 4.87
N VAL A 55 -3.15 -4.71 3.58
CA VAL A 55 -2.39 -3.59 2.95
C VAL A 55 -3.20 -2.28 2.95
N PRO A 56 -4.48 -2.27 2.54
CA PRO A 56 -5.32 -1.07 2.65
C PRO A 56 -5.48 -0.56 4.09
N ALA A 57 -5.66 -1.47 5.06
CA ALA A 57 -5.80 -1.10 6.46
C ALA A 57 -4.54 -0.44 7.02
N ILE A 58 -3.36 -1.02 6.76
CA ILE A 58 -2.08 -0.41 7.12
C ILE A 58 -1.97 0.99 6.51
N GLY A 59 -2.31 1.15 5.23
CA GLY A 59 -2.27 2.46 4.57
C GLY A 59 -3.18 3.50 5.21
N LEU A 60 -4.40 3.13 5.59
CA LEU A 60 -5.34 4.04 6.26
C LEU A 60 -4.85 4.42 7.65
N VAL A 61 -4.31 3.46 8.41
CA VAL A 61 -3.71 3.72 9.73
C VAL A 61 -2.49 4.65 9.61
N THR A 62 -1.61 4.40 8.64
CA THR A 62 -0.44 5.26 8.39
C THR A 62 -0.86 6.66 7.94
N LEU A 63 -1.88 6.79 7.09
CA LEU A 63 -2.41 8.09 6.67
C LEU A 63 -2.99 8.86 7.87
N ALA A 64 -3.73 8.19 8.75
CA ALA A 64 -4.27 8.79 9.97
C ALA A 64 -3.15 9.25 10.92
N ALA A 65 -2.17 8.39 11.14
CA ALA A 65 -0.95 8.66 11.90
C ALA A 65 -0.24 9.93 11.43
N VAL A 66 0.07 10.00 10.14
CA VAL A 66 0.82 11.08 9.52
C VAL A 66 0.05 12.40 9.49
N ARG A 67 -1.28 12.34 9.59
CA ARG A 67 -2.15 13.52 9.74
C ARG A 67 -2.43 13.88 11.20
N GLY A 68 -1.72 13.31 12.17
CA GLY A 68 -1.86 13.62 13.58
C GLY A 68 -3.20 13.20 14.20
N LEU A 69 -3.94 12.31 13.52
CA LEU A 69 -5.15 11.69 14.08
C LEU A 69 -4.80 10.60 15.10
N LEU A 70 -3.54 10.14 15.10
CA LEU A 70 -2.98 9.26 16.11
C LEU A 70 -1.84 10.00 16.85
N PRO A 71 -1.67 9.79 18.17
CA PRO A 71 -0.65 10.44 18.96
C PRO A 71 0.74 9.85 18.66
N LEU A 72 1.34 10.28 17.56
CA LEU A 72 2.72 9.95 17.18
C LEU A 72 3.50 11.26 17.30
N GLY A 73 4.45 11.30 18.23
CA GLY A 73 5.15 12.53 18.67
C GLY A 73 6.08 13.17 17.65
N ASN A 74 5.64 13.37 16.40
CA ASN A 74 6.41 14.01 15.34
C ASN A 74 5.87 15.42 15.06
N ASP A 75 6.71 16.42 15.26
CA ASP A 75 6.39 17.85 15.10
C ASP A 75 6.54 18.37 13.64
N VAL A 76 7.02 17.53 12.71
CA VAL A 76 7.25 17.94 11.31
C VAL A 76 6.09 17.48 10.41
N PRO A 77 5.27 18.41 9.87
CA PRO A 77 4.19 18.03 8.98
C PRO A 77 4.73 17.52 7.64
N PRO A 78 4.22 16.38 7.12
CA PRO A 78 4.62 15.87 5.82
C PRO A 78 4.19 16.82 4.69
N PRO A 79 4.85 16.75 3.52
CA PRO A 79 4.39 17.45 2.33
C PRO A 79 2.94 17.08 1.94
N PRO A 80 2.15 18.00 1.34
CA PRO A 80 0.75 17.74 1.01
C PRO A 80 0.50 16.52 0.10
N TRP A 81 1.45 16.20 -0.78
CA TRP A 81 1.37 15.08 -1.73
C TRP A 81 1.76 13.73 -1.12
N PHE A 82 2.38 13.70 0.06
CA PHE A 82 2.92 12.49 0.68
C PHE A 82 1.86 11.39 0.85
N GLY A 83 0.68 11.76 1.37
CA GLY A 83 -0.42 10.81 1.57
C GLY A 83 -0.86 10.14 0.26
N LEU A 84 -0.87 10.89 -0.84
CA LEU A 84 -1.31 10.36 -2.14
C LEU A 84 -0.24 9.44 -2.73
N ALA A 85 1.04 9.80 -2.61
CA ALA A 85 2.14 8.94 -3.05
C ALA A 85 2.14 7.62 -2.26
N LEU A 86 1.98 7.68 -0.94
CA LEU A 86 1.85 6.50 -0.07
C LEU A 86 0.64 5.64 -0.47
N ALA A 87 -0.53 6.26 -0.62
CA ALA A 87 -1.75 5.56 -1.00
C ALA A 87 -1.62 4.87 -2.37
N GLY A 88 -1.06 5.56 -3.36
CA GLY A 88 -0.81 5.01 -4.69
C GLY A 88 0.17 3.84 -4.65
N PHE A 89 1.26 3.96 -3.89
CA PHE A 89 2.23 2.88 -3.72
C PHE A 89 1.61 1.64 -3.08
N LEU A 90 0.88 1.80 -1.98
CA LEU A 90 0.24 0.68 -1.28
C LEU A 90 -0.85 0.03 -2.13
N ALA A 91 -1.66 0.83 -2.84
CA ALA A 91 -2.66 0.30 -3.77
C ALA A 91 -2.01 -0.47 -4.93
N TYR A 92 -0.89 0.02 -5.47
CA TYR A 92 -0.11 -0.68 -6.49
C TYR A 92 0.43 -2.02 -5.97
N VAL A 93 1.11 -2.03 -4.83
CA VAL A 93 1.63 -3.26 -4.21
C VAL A 93 0.49 -4.24 -3.95
N HIS A 94 -0.65 -3.76 -3.42
CA HIS A 94 -1.83 -4.58 -3.20
C HIS A 94 -2.33 -5.23 -4.49
N GLY A 95 -2.43 -4.47 -5.58
CA GLY A 95 -2.82 -4.98 -6.90
C GLY A 95 -1.86 -6.05 -7.44
N VAL A 96 -0.55 -5.85 -7.29
CA VAL A 96 0.47 -6.84 -7.69
C VAL A 96 0.33 -8.14 -6.90
N VAL A 97 0.11 -8.04 -5.59
CA VAL A 97 -0.11 -9.22 -4.72
C VAL A 97 -1.39 -9.95 -5.09
N LEU A 98 -2.49 -9.23 -5.35
CA LEU A 98 -3.74 -9.83 -5.81
C LEU A 98 -3.55 -10.53 -7.17
N ALA A 99 -2.88 -9.90 -8.12
CA ALA A 99 -2.59 -10.49 -9.43
C ALA A 99 -1.77 -11.79 -9.29
N TRP A 100 -0.77 -11.83 -8.42
CA TRP A 100 -0.05 -13.08 -8.15
C TRP A 100 -0.98 -14.18 -7.62
N ASN A 101 -1.82 -13.86 -6.63
CA ASN A 101 -2.74 -14.82 -6.01
C ASN A 101 -3.88 -15.28 -6.92
N LEU A 102 -4.23 -14.50 -7.94
CA LEU A 102 -5.14 -14.88 -9.02
C LEU A 102 -4.48 -15.79 -10.08
N GLY A 103 -3.17 -16.05 -9.97
CA GLY A 103 -2.45 -16.98 -10.84
C GLY A 103 -1.74 -16.34 -12.03
N TYR A 104 -1.64 -15.01 -12.12
CA TYR A 104 -0.97 -14.33 -13.24
C TYR A 104 0.56 -14.50 -13.26
N ARG A 105 1.16 -15.18 -12.27
CA ARG A 105 2.61 -15.51 -12.18
C ARG A 105 3.56 -14.33 -12.45
N VAL A 106 3.16 -13.12 -12.08
CA VAL A 106 3.98 -11.90 -12.21
C VAL A 106 5.18 -11.91 -11.25
N ASN A 107 6.33 -11.39 -11.65
CA ASN A 107 7.45 -11.27 -10.72
C ASN A 107 7.21 -10.10 -9.75
N VAL A 108 6.71 -10.39 -8.55
CA VAL A 108 6.36 -9.39 -7.53
C VAL A 108 7.57 -8.54 -7.16
N THR A 109 8.72 -9.15 -6.94
CA THR A 109 9.97 -8.45 -6.60
C THR A 109 10.36 -7.45 -7.68
N LEU A 110 10.34 -7.85 -8.95
CA LEU A 110 10.67 -6.98 -10.09
C LEU A 110 9.67 -5.83 -10.26
N LEU A 111 8.40 -6.04 -9.92
CA LEU A 111 7.36 -5.01 -10.01
C LEU A 111 7.40 -4.02 -8.84
N VAL A 112 7.76 -4.48 -7.64
CA VAL A 112 7.78 -3.63 -6.44
C VAL A 112 9.08 -2.84 -6.30
N LEU A 113 10.23 -3.42 -6.65
CA LEU A 113 11.55 -2.77 -6.53
C LEU A 113 11.62 -1.38 -7.20
N PRO A 114 11.19 -1.20 -8.46
CA PRO A 114 11.20 0.11 -9.11
C PRO A 114 10.31 1.12 -8.39
N ALA A 115 9.14 0.69 -7.88
CA ALA A 115 8.24 1.57 -7.14
C ALA A 115 8.86 2.04 -5.82
N VAL A 116 9.57 1.14 -5.11
CA VAL A 116 10.37 1.49 -3.92
C VAL A 116 11.48 2.47 -4.28
N ALA A 117 12.22 2.21 -5.37
CA ALA A 117 13.30 3.09 -5.82
C ALA A 117 12.79 4.51 -6.13
N VAL A 118 11.64 4.64 -6.80
CA VAL A 118 11.01 5.94 -7.08
C VAL A 118 10.72 6.71 -5.78
N ILE A 119 10.16 6.04 -4.76
CA ILE A 119 9.86 6.68 -3.47
C ILE A 119 11.13 7.15 -2.77
N VAL A 120 12.17 6.31 -2.74
CA VAL A 120 13.45 6.64 -2.12
C VAL A 120 14.13 7.82 -2.83
N VAL A 121 14.12 7.83 -4.16
CA VAL A 121 14.67 8.93 -4.96
C VAL A 121 13.90 10.22 -4.72
N LEU A 122 12.56 10.17 -4.71
CA LEU A 122 11.74 11.35 -4.41
C LEU A 122 12.02 11.90 -3.02
N ALA A 123 12.13 11.05 -2.01
CA ALA A 123 12.47 11.47 -0.64
C ALA A 123 13.84 12.18 -0.60
N PHE A 124 14.85 11.59 -1.25
CA PHE A 124 16.21 12.14 -1.27
C PHE A 124 16.33 13.46 -2.05
N VAL A 125 15.63 13.58 -3.18
CA VAL A 125 15.61 14.80 -4.00
C VAL A 125 14.98 15.97 -3.22
N ILE A 126 14.01 15.67 -2.36
CA ILE A 126 13.29 16.68 -1.57
C ILE A 126 14.12 17.15 -0.38
N GLU A 127 14.86 16.26 0.27
CA GLU A 127 15.76 16.62 1.38
C GLU A 127 16.95 17.48 0.93
N ARG A 128 17.27 17.47 -0.37
CA ARG A 128 18.33 18.32 -0.95
C ARG A 128 17.87 19.74 -1.35
N ARG A 129 16.60 20.11 -1.12
CA ARG A 129 16.07 21.44 -1.41
C ARG A 129 15.79 22.22 -0.14
#